data_AF-A0A2U1PYS6-F1
#
_entry.id   AF-A0A2U1PYS6-F1
#
_cell.length_a   1.000
_cell.length_b   1.000
_cell.length_c   1.000
_cell.angle_alpha   90.00
_cell.angle_beta   90.00
_cell.angle_gamma   90.00
#
_symmetry.space_group_name_H-M   'P 1'
#
loop_
_entity.id
_entity.type
_entity.pdbx_description
1 polymer ?
#
loop_
_entity_poly.entity_id
_entity_poly.type
_entity_poly.pdbx_seq_one_letter_code
_entity_poly.pdbx_strand_id
1 'polypeptide(L)'
;MVKITTTTMHHHHQHTQTHTNTTTTTMQHQHNLHNHLPSPPFATPISTTAEPPLTIPSLSRVRLCDLLPYDGGPSDCYLRAVETLSGSITRNNAVVIELGNEDAAVIRCGLEASRLFFRLRAQSSNGGGVYKYRAGRALEDLDSSPPCMADVYRCMGKAARAASCAMAKHLRLRSDAFNHLLDDNPLPANEVSSSVLVASYMQTSSQKGKGAIGGGNITANHESEKGLLTLVSSDAPGLQVRDPNGRWYLADFGSAPGDLLLLTGKALGHATAGLRPAALYRAAADYTPATTNAGRSSLAFRLMPQGNAILDCSPIRAAGHVIPQSYVPISVSQFMDDLSADEDVHCNSSDNAFAGWKSSNTEPSLRSVLSDSLSGAFLEDAMLVPCGHSFGGMMLKRVVETGRCTICDAEVGTAPLIPNHALRAAAGAVKREDDRRLFHNAALRKQRRDVGDRWVNGDVSSENGSQRCVQYPFSVNEKVLIRGNRRTPDKFVGKKAIITSQSLNGWYLVNICESGEKVRLQYRSFTKIPNSPPAAIYQTTTDQKA
;
A
#
# COMPACT_ATOMS: atom_id res chain seq x y z
N MET A 1 -19.83 -56.48 -23.61
CA MET A 1 -20.78 -55.80 -22.72
C MET A 1 -21.12 -54.45 -23.33
N VAL A 2 -22.38 -54.34 -23.77
CA VAL A 2 -23.20 -53.20 -24.26
C VAL A 2 -22.56 -51.80 -24.09
N LYS A 3 -22.11 -51.06 -25.12
CA LYS A 3 -22.75 -50.43 -26.31
C LYS A 3 -23.85 -49.38 -26.03
N ILE A 4 -23.43 -48.12 -26.18
CA ILE A 4 -24.20 -46.88 -26.19
C ILE A 4 -24.97 -46.77 -27.52
N THR A 5 -26.23 -46.33 -27.48
CA THR A 5 -27.08 -45.96 -28.64
C THR A 5 -27.85 -44.70 -28.24
N THR A 6 -27.51 -43.50 -28.70
CA THR A 6 -27.98 -42.79 -29.93
C THR A 6 -29.50 -42.75 -30.09
N THR A 7 -30.07 -41.54 -30.14
CA THR A 7 -31.33 -41.29 -30.84
C THR A 7 -31.25 -39.95 -31.55
N THR A 8 -31.40 -40.00 -32.86
CA THR A 8 -31.52 -38.88 -33.80
C THR A 8 -32.67 -39.27 -34.74
N MET A 9 -33.59 -38.36 -35.04
CA MET A 9 -34.55 -38.41 -36.15
C MET A 9 -35.23 -37.03 -36.25
N HIS A 10 -35.69 -36.51 -37.39
CA HIS A 10 -35.27 -36.56 -38.79
C HIS A 10 -36.08 -35.46 -39.52
N HIS A 11 -35.64 -35.08 -40.70
CA HIS A 11 -36.14 -34.05 -41.62
C HIS A 11 -37.59 -34.22 -42.13
N HIS A 12 -38.25 -33.11 -42.55
CA HIS A 12 -38.59 -32.91 -43.98
C HIS A 12 -38.92 -31.46 -44.36
N HIS A 13 -38.74 -31.21 -45.65
CA HIS A 13 -38.65 -29.97 -46.41
C HIS A 13 -39.85 -29.91 -47.37
N GLN A 14 -40.42 -28.72 -47.68
CA GLN A 14 -40.86 -28.42 -49.05
C GLN A 14 -41.20 -26.94 -49.31
N HIS A 15 -40.92 -26.58 -50.55
CA HIS A 15 -40.80 -25.30 -51.25
C HIS A 15 -42.13 -24.79 -51.83
N THR A 16 -42.23 -23.47 -52.07
CA THR A 16 -42.83 -22.86 -53.30
C THR A 16 -42.51 -21.35 -53.31
N GLN A 17 -41.48 -20.89 -54.04
CA GLN A 17 -41.53 -20.21 -55.37
C GLN A 17 -42.35 -18.89 -55.38
N THR A 18 -41.82 -17.71 -55.74
CA THR A 18 -41.48 -17.31 -57.12
C THR A 18 -40.84 -15.90 -57.22
N HIS A 19 -39.86 -15.76 -58.14
CA HIS A 19 -39.52 -14.63 -59.06
C HIS A 19 -39.27 -13.19 -58.54
N THR A 20 -38.04 -12.63 -58.57
CA THR A 20 -37.19 -12.07 -59.68
C THR A 20 -37.67 -10.76 -60.33
N ASN A 21 -36.81 -9.71 -60.29
CA ASN A 21 -36.46 -8.71 -61.34
C ASN A 21 -36.18 -7.30 -60.75
N THR A 22 -34.92 -6.88 -60.60
CA THR A 22 -34.10 -6.00 -61.48
C THR A 22 -34.38 -4.48 -61.41
N THR A 23 -33.38 -3.76 -60.89
CA THR A 23 -32.79 -2.46 -61.28
C THR A 23 -33.50 -1.55 -62.29
N THR A 24 -33.55 -0.22 -62.03
CA THR A 24 -32.72 0.84 -62.67
C THR A 24 -33.28 2.28 -62.41
N THR A 25 -32.44 3.14 -61.81
CA THR A 25 -32.10 4.59 -62.03
C THR A 25 -33.14 5.69 -62.42
N THR A 26 -32.81 6.92 -61.97
CA THR A 26 -33.15 8.31 -62.44
C THR A 26 -34.26 9.06 -61.70
N MET A 27 -34.26 10.38 -61.47
CA MET A 27 -33.32 11.51 -61.30
C MET A 27 -34.20 12.78 -61.06
N GLN A 28 -33.64 13.83 -60.42
CA GLN A 28 -34.08 15.27 -60.46
C GLN A 28 -35.35 15.71 -59.67
N HIS A 29 -35.53 16.93 -59.13
CA HIS A 29 -34.72 18.13 -58.78
C HIS A 29 -35.67 19.18 -58.10
N GLN A 30 -35.12 20.30 -57.57
CA GLN A 30 -35.77 21.59 -57.18
C GLN A 30 -36.40 21.74 -55.78
N HIS A 31 -36.44 22.90 -55.09
CA HIS A 31 -35.61 24.12 -54.95
C HIS A 31 -36.29 24.98 -53.82
N ASN A 32 -35.49 25.81 -53.12
CA ASN A 32 -35.84 27.11 -52.48
C ASN A 32 -36.53 27.25 -51.09
N LEU A 33 -35.69 27.58 -50.09
CA LEU A 33 -35.65 28.80 -49.23
C LEU A 33 -36.87 29.77 -49.19
N HIS A 34 -37.35 30.13 -47.98
CA HIS A 34 -37.15 31.47 -47.36
C HIS A 34 -37.70 31.63 -45.93
N ASN A 35 -37.00 32.49 -45.19
CA ASN A 35 -37.10 32.89 -43.77
C ASN A 35 -38.40 33.62 -43.38
N HIS A 36 -38.72 33.65 -42.07
CA HIS A 36 -39.03 34.89 -41.30
C HIS A 36 -38.97 34.65 -39.77
N LEU A 37 -38.32 35.59 -39.07
CA LEU A 37 -38.17 35.75 -37.60
C LEU A 37 -38.63 37.21 -37.26
N PRO A 38 -38.59 37.73 -36.00
CA PRO A 38 -39.55 37.71 -34.89
C PRO A 38 -40.03 39.11 -34.39
N SER A 39 -40.87 39.21 -33.33
CA SER A 39 -40.74 40.22 -32.25
C SER A 39 -41.66 39.99 -31.00
N PRO A 40 -41.32 40.54 -29.80
CA PRO A 40 -41.85 40.22 -28.44
C PRO A 40 -42.68 41.41 -27.84
N PRO A 41 -42.86 41.70 -26.51
CA PRO A 41 -42.51 41.05 -25.23
C PRO A 41 -43.61 41.08 -24.10
N PHE A 42 -43.39 40.39 -22.98
CA PHE A 42 -43.84 40.83 -21.65
C PHE A 42 -42.76 40.48 -20.60
N ALA A 43 -42.31 41.49 -19.85
CA ALA A 43 -41.31 41.46 -18.77
C ALA A 43 -41.97 41.01 -17.45
N THR A 44 -41.33 40.43 -16.42
CA THR A 44 -40.16 40.79 -15.57
C THR A 44 -39.99 39.66 -14.51
N PRO A 45 -38.98 39.64 -13.58
CA PRO A 45 -37.63 40.20 -13.60
C PRO A 45 -36.54 39.14 -13.30
N ILE A 46 -35.31 39.56 -13.58
CA ILE A 46 -34.05 38.89 -13.28
C ILE A 46 -33.77 38.96 -11.78
N SER A 47 -33.37 37.84 -11.16
CA SER A 47 -32.50 37.84 -9.99
C SER A 47 -31.23 37.07 -10.35
N THR A 48 -30.16 37.85 -10.49
CA THR A 48 -28.77 37.47 -10.76
C THR A 48 -28.17 36.66 -9.61
N THR A 49 -27.73 35.43 -9.91
CA THR A 49 -26.39 34.84 -9.67
C THR A 49 -26.50 33.33 -9.84
N ALA A 50 -26.61 32.85 -11.09
CA ALA A 50 -26.44 31.43 -11.37
C ALA A 50 -24.96 31.20 -11.70
N GLU A 51 -24.28 30.43 -10.84
CA GLU A 51 -23.01 29.79 -11.17
C GLU A 51 -23.11 29.08 -12.53
N PRO A 52 -22.02 29.03 -13.32
CA PRO A 52 -22.04 28.32 -14.58
C PRO A 52 -22.40 26.84 -14.34
N PRO A 53 -23.12 26.19 -15.27
CA PRO A 53 -23.54 24.80 -15.09
C PRO A 53 -22.31 23.91 -14.88
N LEU A 54 -22.31 23.17 -13.78
CA LEU A 54 -21.30 22.16 -13.44
C LEU A 54 -21.18 21.19 -14.62
N THR A 55 -20.16 21.40 -15.46
CA THR A 55 -19.82 20.45 -16.51
C THR A 55 -19.23 19.23 -15.81
N ILE A 56 -20.04 18.20 -15.60
CA ILE A 56 -19.60 16.95 -14.98
C ILE A 56 -18.55 16.34 -15.92
N PRO A 57 -17.27 16.21 -15.53
CA PRO A 57 -16.28 15.60 -16.39
C PRO A 57 -16.66 14.14 -16.61
N SER A 58 -16.89 13.74 -17.86
CA SER A 58 -17.06 12.32 -18.19
C SER A 58 -15.70 11.62 -18.07
N LEU A 59 -15.48 10.91 -16.97
CA LEU A 59 -14.29 10.07 -16.81
C LEU A 59 -14.23 9.01 -17.92
N SER A 60 -13.04 8.80 -18.47
CA SER A 60 -12.86 7.73 -19.45
C SER A 60 -12.96 6.36 -18.76
N ARG A 61 -13.46 5.39 -19.52
CA ARG A 61 -13.74 4.03 -19.04
C ARG A 61 -12.92 3.04 -19.86
N VAL A 62 -12.33 2.06 -19.19
CA VAL A 62 -11.47 1.06 -19.83
C VAL A 62 -11.81 -0.32 -19.29
N ARG A 63 -12.03 -1.30 -20.18
CA ARG A 63 -12.33 -2.67 -19.75
C ARG A 63 -11.07 -3.36 -19.25
N LEU A 64 -11.18 -4.09 -18.14
CA LEU A 64 -10.06 -4.85 -17.59
C LEU A 64 -9.51 -5.87 -18.59
N CYS A 65 -10.38 -6.53 -19.37
CA CYS A 65 -9.96 -7.50 -20.37
C CYS A 65 -9.05 -6.91 -21.46
N ASP A 66 -9.22 -5.62 -21.79
CA ASP A 66 -8.37 -4.93 -22.76
C ASP A 66 -7.02 -4.50 -22.16
N LEU A 67 -6.90 -4.45 -20.82
CA LEU A 67 -5.65 -4.12 -20.11
C LEU A 67 -4.80 -5.37 -19.77
N LEU A 68 -5.38 -6.56 -19.89
CA LEU A 68 -4.65 -7.79 -19.61
C LEU A 68 -3.68 -8.12 -20.76
N PRO A 69 -2.46 -8.59 -20.44
CA PRO A 69 -1.53 -9.03 -21.46
C PRO A 69 -2.12 -10.22 -22.22
N TYR A 70 -1.99 -10.18 -23.55
CA TYR A 70 -2.33 -11.27 -24.46
C TYR A 70 -1.02 -11.96 -24.92
N ASP A 71 -1.06 -13.28 -25.13
CA ASP A 71 0.11 -14.00 -25.64
C ASP A 71 0.45 -13.53 -27.07
N GLY A 72 1.62 -12.88 -27.21
CA GLY A 72 2.10 -12.35 -28.49
C GLY A 72 2.32 -10.84 -28.48
N GLY A 73 2.25 -10.22 -29.65
CA GLY A 73 2.42 -8.76 -29.80
C GLY A 73 1.28 -7.98 -29.14
N PRO A 74 1.49 -6.70 -28.79
CA PRO A 74 0.43 -5.87 -28.21
C PRO A 74 -0.72 -5.73 -29.20
N SER A 75 -1.93 -6.06 -28.78
CA SER A 75 -3.14 -5.90 -29.59
C SER A 75 -3.53 -4.41 -29.71
N ASP A 76 -4.25 -4.05 -30.76
CA ASP A 76 -4.77 -2.69 -30.95
C ASP A 76 -5.71 -2.27 -29.80
N CYS A 77 -6.50 -3.23 -29.30
CA CYS A 77 -7.36 -3.01 -28.13
C CYS A 77 -6.53 -2.65 -26.90
N TYR A 78 -5.42 -3.35 -26.67
CA TYR A 78 -4.50 -3.06 -25.57
C TYR A 78 -3.86 -1.69 -25.70
N LEU A 79 -3.36 -1.33 -26.88
CA LEU A 79 -2.76 0.00 -27.10
C LEU A 79 -3.76 1.13 -26.89
N ARG A 80 -5.00 0.97 -27.38
CA ARG A 80 -6.09 1.92 -27.15
C ARG A 80 -6.47 2.02 -25.68
N ALA A 81 -6.52 0.90 -24.97
CA ALA A 81 -6.81 0.85 -23.54
C ALA A 81 -5.71 1.56 -22.73
N VAL A 82 -4.43 1.32 -23.05
CA VAL A 82 -3.27 2.00 -22.45
C VAL A 82 -3.35 3.50 -22.65
N GLU A 83 -3.66 3.96 -23.87
CA GLU A 83 -3.75 5.38 -24.19
C GLU A 83 -4.95 6.05 -23.51
N THR A 84 -6.10 5.37 -23.48
CA THR A 84 -7.31 5.85 -22.80
C THR A 84 -7.09 5.97 -21.30
N LEU A 85 -6.51 4.94 -20.68
CA LEU A 85 -6.17 4.90 -19.26
C LEU A 85 -5.23 6.05 -18.90
N SER A 86 -4.16 6.17 -19.68
CA SER A 86 -3.11 7.16 -19.47
C SER A 86 -3.59 8.59 -19.70
N GLY A 87 -4.37 8.81 -20.75
CA GLY A 87 -4.94 10.12 -21.06
C GLY A 87 -5.98 10.57 -20.03
N SER A 88 -6.78 9.64 -19.48
CA SER A 88 -7.73 9.97 -18.42
C SER A 88 -7.02 10.36 -17.13
N ILE A 89 -5.96 9.63 -16.74
CA ILE A 89 -5.15 9.99 -15.57
C ILE A 89 -4.52 11.37 -15.76
N THR A 90 -3.97 11.67 -16.94
CA THR A 90 -3.34 12.99 -17.21
C THR A 90 -4.34 14.14 -17.18
N ARG A 91 -5.59 13.93 -17.65
CA ARG A 91 -6.61 15.00 -17.73
C ARG A 91 -7.44 15.15 -16.47
N ASN A 92 -7.70 14.04 -15.78
CA ASN A 92 -8.70 13.98 -14.71
C ASN A 92 -8.12 13.50 -13.37
N ASN A 93 -6.87 13.03 -13.31
CA ASN A 93 -6.28 12.33 -12.14
C ASN A 93 -7.02 11.05 -11.71
N ALA A 94 -7.96 10.57 -12.53
CA ALA A 94 -8.70 9.34 -12.29
C ALA A 94 -9.14 8.68 -13.59
N VAL A 95 -9.47 7.39 -13.52
CA VAL A 95 -10.03 6.59 -14.61
C VAL A 95 -10.91 5.49 -14.05
N VAL A 96 -11.93 5.07 -14.80
CA VAL A 96 -12.77 3.94 -14.41
C VAL A 96 -12.31 2.68 -15.14
N ILE A 97 -12.08 1.61 -14.38
CA ILE A 97 -11.82 0.26 -14.91
C ILE A 97 -13.10 -0.56 -14.79
N GLU A 98 -13.59 -1.06 -15.92
CA GLU A 98 -14.78 -1.91 -16.00
C GLU A 98 -14.39 -3.37 -15.86
N LEU A 99 -14.92 -4.04 -14.84
CA LEU A 99 -14.69 -5.46 -14.60
C LEU A 99 -15.60 -6.33 -15.47
N GLY A 100 -15.16 -7.57 -15.74
CA GLY A 100 -16.03 -8.59 -16.34
C GLY A 100 -17.12 -9.06 -15.38
N ASN A 101 -18.15 -9.75 -15.88
CA ASN A 101 -19.33 -10.16 -15.09
C ASN A 101 -18.99 -10.92 -13.80
N GLU A 102 -18.04 -11.86 -13.87
CA GLU A 102 -17.56 -12.66 -12.72
C GLU A 102 -16.87 -11.77 -11.67
N ASP A 103 -15.87 -10.99 -12.11
CA ASP A 103 -15.12 -10.07 -11.25
C ASP A 103 -16.06 -9.02 -10.62
N ALA A 104 -17.02 -8.49 -11.38
CA ALA A 104 -18.04 -7.56 -10.90
C ALA A 104 -18.97 -8.19 -9.85
N ALA A 105 -19.32 -9.49 -10.00
CA ALA A 105 -20.10 -10.21 -9.00
C ALA A 105 -19.36 -10.33 -7.67
N VAL A 106 -18.04 -10.61 -7.71
CA VAL A 106 -17.20 -10.65 -6.51
C VAL A 106 -17.19 -9.30 -5.79
N ILE A 107 -17.05 -8.18 -6.52
CA ILE A 107 -17.08 -6.84 -5.93
C ILE A 107 -18.44 -6.52 -5.31
N ARG A 108 -19.54 -6.86 -5.99
CA ARG A 108 -20.91 -6.72 -5.44
C ARG A 108 -21.08 -7.50 -4.15
N CYS A 109 -20.69 -8.78 -4.15
CA CYS A 109 -20.74 -9.63 -2.95
C CYS A 109 -19.91 -9.02 -1.81
N GLY A 110 -18.73 -8.47 -2.11
CA GLY A 110 -17.88 -7.79 -1.12
C GLY A 110 -18.52 -6.54 -0.51
N LEU A 111 -19.19 -5.71 -1.32
CA LEU A 111 -19.87 -4.50 -0.85
C LEU A 111 -21.05 -4.86 0.07
N GLU A 112 -21.88 -5.82 -0.34
CA GLU A 112 -23.01 -6.31 0.47
C GLU A 112 -22.56 -7.00 1.75
N ALA A 113 -21.54 -7.86 1.67
CA ALA A 113 -20.91 -8.51 2.81
C ALA A 113 -20.41 -7.49 3.85
N SER A 114 -19.70 -6.46 3.38
CA SER A 114 -19.21 -5.38 4.23
C SER A 114 -20.37 -4.60 4.86
N ARG A 115 -21.40 -4.28 4.09
CA ARG A 115 -22.60 -3.59 4.57
C ARG A 115 -23.29 -4.36 5.70
N LEU A 116 -23.55 -5.65 5.48
CA LEU A 116 -24.21 -6.51 6.46
C LEU A 116 -23.35 -6.68 7.72
N PHE A 117 -22.05 -6.88 7.55
CA PHE A 117 -21.09 -6.99 8.65
C PHE A 117 -21.10 -5.75 9.57
N PHE A 118 -21.02 -4.55 8.99
CA PHE A 118 -21.04 -3.33 9.79
C PHE A 118 -22.42 -3.04 10.37
N ARG A 119 -23.51 -3.36 9.68
CA ARG A 119 -24.87 -3.23 10.23
C ARG A 119 -25.12 -4.14 11.42
N LEU A 120 -24.61 -5.38 11.38
CA LEU A 120 -24.73 -6.32 12.49
C LEU A 120 -23.97 -5.83 13.73
N ARG A 121 -22.82 -5.17 13.54
CA ARG A 121 -21.99 -4.62 14.63
C ARG A 121 -22.42 -3.24 15.10
N ALA A 122 -23.05 -2.44 14.24
CA ALA A 122 -23.60 -1.13 14.58
C ALA A 122 -24.74 -1.20 15.60
N GLN A 123 -25.35 -2.38 15.80
CA GLN A 123 -26.29 -2.61 16.90
C GLN A 123 -25.61 -2.57 18.29
N SER A 124 -24.27 -2.60 18.34
CA SER A 124 -23.46 -2.62 19.57
C SER A 124 -22.58 -1.36 19.76
N SER A 125 -22.42 -0.51 18.72
CA SER A 125 -21.64 0.75 18.80
C SER A 125 -22.00 1.70 17.64
N ASN A 126 -21.71 3.01 17.77
CA ASN A 126 -22.06 4.07 16.82
C ASN A 126 -21.85 3.72 15.32
N GLY A 127 -22.89 3.18 14.66
CA GLY A 127 -23.31 3.36 13.25
C GLY A 127 -22.35 3.11 12.07
N GLY A 128 -21.03 3.12 12.24
CA GLY A 128 -20.06 3.09 11.16
C GLY A 128 -18.79 2.33 11.55
N GLY A 129 -18.08 1.82 10.54
CA GLY A 129 -16.90 1.01 10.79
C GLY A 129 -15.96 0.92 9.59
N VAL A 130 -14.71 0.59 9.91
CA VAL A 130 -13.64 0.34 8.94
C VAL A 130 -12.99 -1.00 9.29
N TYR A 131 -12.82 -1.86 8.29
CA TYR A 131 -12.17 -3.16 8.41
C TYR A 131 -11.00 -3.22 7.41
N LYS A 132 -9.86 -3.76 7.84
CA LYS A 132 -8.66 -3.85 7.01
C LYS A 132 -8.31 -5.32 6.80
N TYR A 133 -8.31 -5.75 5.55
CA TYR A 133 -7.89 -7.07 5.13
C TYR A 133 -6.49 -7.01 4.50
N ARG A 134 -5.61 -7.93 4.91
CA ARG A 134 -4.31 -8.18 4.28
C ARG A 134 -4.12 -9.67 4.00
N ALA A 135 -3.78 -10.00 2.77
CA ALA A 135 -3.45 -11.37 2.39
C ALA A 135 -2.21 -11.87 3.15
N GLY A 136 -2.18 -13.17 3.46
CA GLY A 136 -1.07 -13.80 4.19
C GLY A 136 -1.14 -13.71 5.72
N ARG A 137 -2.09 -12.94 6.27
CA ARG A 137 -2.43 -13.03 7.70
C ARG A 137 -3.30 -14.25 7.94
N ALA A 138 -3.10 -14.93 9.07
CA ALA A 138 -4.04 -15.94 9.53
C ALA A 138 -5.44 -15.29 9.60
N LEU A 139 -6.42 -15.92 8.97
CA LEU A 139 -7.81 -15.48 9.04
C LEU A 139 -8.21 -15.49 10.52
N GLU A 140 -8.38 -14.30 11.11
CA GLU A 140 -8.99 -14.17 12.43
C GLU A 140 -10.38 -14.83 12.37
N ASP A 141 -10.81 -15.46 13.47
CA ASP A 141 -12.04 -16.28 13.58
C ASP A 141 -13.13 -15.82 12.61
N LEU A 142 -13.74 -16.75 11.87
CA LEU A 142 -14.65 -16.47 10.72
C LEU A 142 -15.73 -15.41 11.02
N ASP A 143 -16.15 -15.26 12.28
CA ASP A 143 -17.12 -14.27 12.77
C ASP A 143 -16.56 -12.83 12.89
N SER A 144 -15.25 -12.66 12.72
CA SER A 144 -14.51 -11.42 12.94
C SER A 144 -14.30 -10.58 11.68
N SER A 145 -14.56 -11.12 10.48
CA SER A 145 -14.29 -10.46 9.19
C SER A 145 -15.50 -10.46 8.26
N PRO A 146 -15.66 -9.46 7.37
CA PRO A 146 -16.63 -9.55 6.29
C PRO A 146 -16.31 -10.75 5.38
N PRO A 147 -17.30 -11.51 4.92
CA PRO A 147 -17.04 -12.59 3.97
C PRO A 147 -16.53 -12.06 2.63
N CYS A 148 -15.91 -12.93 1.82
CA CYS A 148 -15.43 -12.65 0.46
C CYS A 148 -14.25 -11.65 0.35
N MET A 149 -13.67 -11.16 1.45
CA MET A 149 -12.57 -10.18 1.39
C MET A 149 -11.32 -10.70 0.66
N ALA A 150 -11.03 -12.00 0.76
CA ALA A 150 -9.92 -12.63 0.04
C ALA A 150 -10.12 -12.59 -1.48
N ASP A 151 -11.34 -12.88 -1.96
CA ASP A 151 -11.68 -12.85 -3.38
C ASP A 151 -11.70 -11.44 -3.93
N VAL A 152 -12.26 -10.48 -3.17
CA VAL A 152 -12.20 -9.05 -3.50
C VAL A 152 -10.76 -8.57 -3.61
N TYR A 153 -9.92 -8.93 -2.63
CA TYR A 153 -8.50 -8.56 -2.63
C TYR A 153 -7.79 -9.08 -3.88
N ARG A 154 -8.03 -10.35 -4.26
CA ARG A 154 -7.46 -10.96 -5.47
C ARG A 154 -7.97 -10.28 -6.74
N CYS A 155 -9.27 -10.00 -6.82
CA CYS A 155 -9.92 -9.36 -7.97
C CYS A 155 -9.39 -7.93 -8.19
N MET A 156 -9.41 -7.09 -7.15
CA MET A 156 -8.86 -5.73 -7.23
C MET A 156 -7.34 -5.74 -7.45
N GLY A 157 -6.60 -6.66 -6.82
CA GLY A 157 -5.16 -6.81 -7.02
C GLY A 157 -4.78 -7.13 -8.47
N LYS A 158 -5.56 -7.99 -9.15
CA LYS A 158 -5.41 -8.27 -10.60
C LYS A 158 -5.60 -7.00 -11.43
N ALA A 159 -6.65 -6.22 -11.17
CA ALA A 159 -6.91 -4.97 -11.87
C ALA A 159 -5.80 -3.93 -11.63
N ALA A 160 -5.30 -3.82 -10.40
CA ALA A 160 -4.23 -2.89 -10.04
C ALA A 160 -2.91 -3.22 -10.74
N ARG A 161 -2.55 -4.50 -10.83
CA ARG A 161 -1.34 -4.95 -11.56
C ARG A 161 -1.47 -4.70 -13.05
N ALA A 162 -2.62 -4.99 -13.66
CA ALA A 162 -2.88 -4.69 -15.08
C ALA A 162 -2.76 -3.19 -15.37
N ALA A 163 -3.34 -2.34 -14.51
CA ALA A 163 -3.22 -0.89 -14.63
C ALA A 163 -1.76 -0.41 -14.48
N SER A 164 -1.01 -0.96 -13.53
CA SER A 164 0.42 -0.66 -13.34
C SER A 164 1.25 -1.00 -14.58
N CYS A 165 1.04 -2.18 -15.17
CA CYS A 165 1.69 -2.59 -16.42
C CYS A 165 1.32 -1.66 -17.59
N ALA A 166 0.06 -1.26 -17.70
CA ALA A 166 -0.41 -0.32 -18.71
C ALA A 166 0.26 1.07 -18.58
N MET A 167 0.40 1.58 -17.35
CA MET A 167 1.12 2.82 -17.10
C MET A 167 2.60 2.71 -17.45
N ALA A 168 3.26 1.60 -17.08
CA ALA A 168 4.65 1.35 -17.44
C ALA A 168 4.83 1.39 -18.96
N LYS A 169 3.93 0.75 -19.71
CA LYS A 169 3.94 0.74 -21.18
C LYS A 169 3.80 2.14 -21.78
N HIS A 170 2.85 2.95 -21.28
CA HIS A 170 2.67 4.33 -21.76
C HIS A 170 3.89 5.21 -21.48
N LEU A 171 4.59 4.97 -20.36
CA LEU A 171 5.85 5.62 -20.03
C LEU A 171 7.06 5.06 -20.81
N ARG A 172 6.83 4.20 -21.82
CA ARG A 172 7.87 3.55 -22.64
C ARG A 172 8.81 2.66 -21.83
N LEU A 173 8.35 2.17 -20.69
CA LEU A 173 9.03 1.15 -19.89
C LEU A 173 8.64 -0.25 -20.35
N ARG A 174 9.39 -1.25 -19.90
CA ARG A 174 8.91 -2.63 -19.95
C ARG A 174 7.67 -2.78 -19.06
N SER A 175 6.74 -3.64 -19.46
CA SER A 175 5.49 -3.87 -18.71
C SER A 175 5.72 -4.40 -17.29
N ASP A 176 6.86 -5.02 -17.03
CA ASP A 176 7.29 -5.55 -15.74
C ASP A 176 8.15 -4.56 -14.92
N ALA A 177 8.33 -3.32 -15.38
CA ALA A 177 9.24 -2.36 -14.75
C ALA A 177 8.93 -2.10 -13.27
N PHE A 178 7.66 -2.20 -12.85
CA PHE A 178 7.26 -2.01 -11.46
C PHE A 178 7.16 -3.32 -10.65
N ASN A 179 7.39 -4.49 -11.25
CA ASN A 179 7.20 -5.77 -10.56
C ASN A 179 8.12 -5.92 -9.34
N HIS A 180 9.35 -5.38 -9.42
CA HIS A 180 10.30 -5.38 -8.31
C HIS A 180 9.83 -4.58 -7.07
N LEU A 181 8.83 -3.70 -7.24
CA LEU A 181 8.22 -2.95 -6.15
C LEU A 181 7.04 -3.70 -5.52
N LEU A 182 6.46 -4.70 -6.20
CA LEU A 182 5.21 -5.32 -5.80
C LEU A 182 5.44 -6.65 -5.09
N ASP A 183 4.51 -7.05 -4.22
CA ASP A 183 4.53 -8.40 -3.64
C ASP A 183 4.48 -9.47 -4.75
N ASP A 184 5.06 -10.64 -4.49
CA ASP A 184 4.96 -11.80 -5.38
C ASP A 184 3.50 -12.28 -5.51
N ASN A 185 3.17 -12.86 -6.67
CA ASN A 185 1.85 -13.38 -6.95
C ASN A 185 1.95 -14.78 -7.60
N PRO A 186 1.64 -15.87 -6.88
CA PRO A 186 1.09 -15.92 -5.51
C PRO A 186 2.11 -15.50 -4.43
N LEU A 187 1.60 -15.05 -3.27
CA LEU A 187 2.44 -14.70 -2.12
C LEU A 187 3.18 -15.94 -1.57
N PRO A 188 4.46 -15.80 -1.15
CA PRO A 188 5.20 -16.89 -0.53
C PRO A 188 4.57 -17.34 0.79
N ALA A 189 4.81 -18.59 1.17
CA ALA A 189 4.28 -19.13 2.42
C ALA A 189 4.79 -18.34 3.64
N ASN A 190 3.88 -17.98 4.56
CA ASN A 190 4.12 -17.16 5.76
C ASN A 190 4.46 -15.69 5.52
N GLU A 191 4.33 -15.19 4.28
CA GLU A 191 4.49 -13.77 4.01
C GLU A 191 3.15 -13.04 4.03
N VAL A 192 3.17 -11.81 4.53
CA VAL A 192 2.01 -10.92 4.56
C VAL A 192 2.18 -9.88 3.47
N SER A 193 1.13 -9.67 2.68
CA SER A 193 1.15 -8.65 1.65
C SER A 193 1.36 -7.24 2.23
N SER A 194 2.14 -6.44 1.51
CA SER A 194 2.30 -5.00 1.73
C SER A 194 1.00 -4.24 1.40
N SER A 195 0.26 -4.70 0.39
CA SER A 195 -1.00 -4.11 -0.06
C SER A 195 -2.15 -4.41 0.90
N VAL A 196 -3.13 -3.51 0.98
CA VAL A 196 -4.25 -3.62 1.92
C VAL A 196 -5.58 -3.37 1.22
N LEU A 197 -6.59 -4.17 1.56
CA LEU A 197 -7.98 -3.92 1.21
C LEU A 197 -8.67 -3.31 2.44
N VAL A 198 -9.38 -2.20 2.25
CA VAL A 198 -10.13 -1.52 3.29
C VAL A 198 -11.61 -1.56 2.93
N ALA A 199 -12.42 -2.11 3.81
CA ALA A 199 -13.87 -2.06 3.73
C ALA A 199 -14.39 -1.03 4.72
N SER A 200 -15.23 -0.12 4.26
CA SER A 200 -15.81 0.93 5.10
C SER A 200 -17.31 1.02 4.91
N TYR A 201 -18.03 1.36 5.97
CA TYR A 201 -19.45 1.68 5.94
C TYR A 201 -19.72 2.94 6.76
N MET A 202 -20.41 3.90 6.16
CA MET A 202 -20.88 5.12 6.82
C MET A 202 -22.40 5.15 6.86
N GLN A 203 -22.96 5.33 8.05
CA GLN A 203 -24.38 5.54 8.23
C GLN A 203 -24.70 7.05 8.26
N THR A 204 -25.80 7.41 7.59
CA THR A 204 -26.23 8.79 7.31
C THR A 204 -26.64 9.62 8.54
N SER A 205 -26.60 9.08 9.75
CA SER A 205 -27.15 9.71 10.96
C SER A 205 -26.13 10.39 11.88
N SER A 206 -24.83 10.44 11.55
CA SER A 206 -23.83 11.08 12.41
C SER A 206 -23.05 12.18 11.67
N GLN A 207 -23.65 13.37 11.57
CA GLN A 207 -22.88 14.60 11.45
C GLN A 207 -22.21 14.93 12.79
N LYS A 208 -21.17 14.16 13.14
CA LYS A 208 -20.09 14.58 14.05
C LYS A 208 -18.95 13.57 13.98
N GLY A 209 -17.92 13.92 13.22
CA GLY A 209 -16.56 13.38 13.33
C GLY A 209 -16.28 12.03 12.64
N LYS A 210 -15.18 12.02 11.87
CA LYS A 210 -14.49 10.91 11.18
C LYS A 210 -15.10 10.41 9.86
N GLY A 211 -14.42 10.76 8.76
CA GLY A 211 -14.71 10.30 7.41
C GLY A 211 -14.26 8.85 7.22
N ALA A 212 -14.96 8.14 6.35
CA ALA A 212 -14.90 6.68 6.20
C ALA A 212 -13.63 6.09 5.60
N ILE A 213 -12.80 6.91 4.97
CA ILE A 213 -11.82 6.41 3.99
C ILE A 213 -10.38 6.53 4.52
N GLY A 214 -10.15 7.42 5.49
CA GLY A 214 -8.94 7.52 6.28
C GLY A 214 -9.30 7.39 7.76
N GLY A 215 -8.46 6.70 8.54
CA GLY A 215 -8.50 6.81 10.00
C GLY A 215 -8.00 8.18 10.47
N GLY A 216 -8.51 9.27 9.89
CA GLY A 216 -8.13 10.66 10.12
C GLY A 216 -9.36 11.51 10.47
N ASN A 217 -9.15 12.53 11.30
CA ASN A 217 -10.19 13.42 11.81
C ASN A 217 -10.73 14.32 10.68
N ILE A 218 -12.04 14.59 10.66
CA ILE A 218 -12.65 15.48 9.64
C ILE A 218 -12.33 16.92 10.00
N THR A 219 -11.32 17.49 9.36
CA THR A 219 -11.17 18.93 9.15
C THR A 219 -10.47 19.13 7.81
N ALA A 220 -11.24 19.50 6.77
CA ALA A 220 -10.84 20.21 5.55
C ALA A 220 -9.56 19.80 4.75
N ASN A 221 -8.89 18.70 5.07
CA ASN A 221 -7.60 18.35 4.47
C ASN A 221 -7.79 17.31 3.35
N HIS A 222 -7.32 17.66 2.16
CA HIS A 222 -7.38 16.83 0.96
C HIS A 222 -6.48 15.61 1.14
N GLU A 223 -7.01 14.40 0.94
CA GLU A 223 -6.24 13.17 1.10
C GLU A 223 -5.52 12.83 -0.22
N SER A 224 -4.29 12.32 -0.11
CA SER A 224 -3.57 11.72 -1.23
C SER A 224 -3.08 10.34 -0.81
N GLU A 225 -3.21 9.37 -1.71
CA GLU A 225 -2.82 7.99 -1.42
C GLU A 225 -1.30 7.87 -1.30
N LYS A 226 -0.81 7.18 -0.25
CA LYS A 226 0.63 6.98 -0.04
C LYS A 226 1.24 5.92 -0.97
N GLY A 227 0.43 4.94 -1.40
CA GLY A 227 0.85 3.78 -2.19
C GLY A 227 1.20 4.09 -3.65
N LEU A 228 1.23 3.04 -4.47
CA LEU A 228 1.40 3.17 -5.91
C LEU A 228 0.07 3.53 -6.59
N LEU A 229 -0.96 2.73 -6.34
CA LEU A 229 -2.29 2.87 -6.94
C LEU A 229 -3.36 2.55 -5.90
N THR A 230 -4.51 3.19 -6.03
CA THR A 230 -5.69 2.86 -5.22
C THR A 230 -6.91 2.65 -6.11
N LEU A 231 -7.57 1.52 -5.92
CA LEU A 231 -8.82 1.17 -6.58
C LEU A 231 -9.97 1.31 -5.59
N VAL A 232 -11.00 2.06 -5.95
CA VAL A 232 -12.19 2.29 -5.12
C VAL A 232 -13.43 1.79 -5.83
N SER A 233 -14.26 1.03 -5.13
CA SER A 233 -15.62 0.69 -5.53
C SER A 233 -16.57 1.11 -4.42
N SER A 234 -17.72 1.68 -4.76
CA SER A 234 -18.71 2.17 -3.79
C SER A 234 -20.11 1.92 -4.31
N ASP A 235 -21.05 1.71 -3.40
CA ASP A 235 -22.47 1.48 -3.71
C ASP A 235 -23.26 2.77 -3.95
N ALA A 236 -22.74 3.91 -3.49
CA ALA A 236 -23.30 5.23 -3.64
C ALA A 236 -22.21 6.27 -3.96
N PRO A 237 -22.53 7.31 -4.75
CA PRO A 237 -21.58 8.37 -5.05
C PRO A 237 -21.23 9.16 -3.79
N GLY A 238 -20.01 9.68 -3.74
CA GLY A 238 -19.52 10.44 -2.59
C GLY A 238 -18.02 10.70 -2.59
N LEU A 239 -17.32 10.45 -3.71
CA LEU A 239 -15.88 10.65 -3.82
C LEU A 239 -15.58 11.75 -4.84
N GLN A 240 -14.99 12.84 -4.35
CA GLN A 240 -14.52 13.92 -5.21
C GLN A 240 -13.02 13.78 -5.47
N VAL A 241 -12.62 14.03 -6.71
CA VAL A 241 -11.21 14.07 -7.13
C VAL A 241 -10.89 15.47 -7.65
N ARG A 242 -9.68 15.94 -7.40
CA ARG A 242 -9.19 17.21 -7.91
C ARG A 242 -8.54 16.99 -9.28
N ASP A 243 -9.03 17.66 -10.31
CA ASP A 243 -8.40 17.65 -11.62
C ASP A 243 -7.04 18.41 -11.61
N PRO A 244 -6.20 18.28 -12.65
CA PRO A 244 -4.95 19.03 -12.76
C PRO A 244 -5.13 20.56 -12.80
N ASN A 245 -6.31 21.06 -13.14
CA ASN A 245 -6.65 22.49 -13.10
C ASN A 245 -7.03 22.96 -11.69
N GLY A 246 -7.02 22.06 -10.70
CA GLY A 246 -7.33 22.35 -9.32
C GLY A 246 -8.84 22.33 -8.97
N ARG A 247 -9.70 21.93 -9.90
CA ARG A 247 -11.17 21.84 -9.73
C ARG A 247 -11.58 20.50 -9.13
N TRP A 248 -12.50 20.54 -8.18
CA TRP A 248 -13.10 19.34 -7.61
C TRP A 248 -14.28 18.88 -8.45
N TYR A 249 -14.33 17.59 -8.77
CA TYR A 249 -15.46 16.97 -9.45
C TYR A 249 -15.82 15.64 -8.81
N LEU A 250 -17.08 15.22 -8.94
CA LEU A 250 -17.57 13.94 -8.41
C LEU A 250 -17.10 12.80 -9.33
N ALA A 251 -16.17 11.98 -8.86
CA ALA A 251 -15.47 10.99 -9.67
C ALA A 251 -16.17 9.63 -9.69
N ASP A 252 -16.99 9.32 -8.67
CA ASP A 252 -17.78 8.08 -8.61
C ASP A 252 -19.23 8.27 -9.08
N PHE A 253 -19.52 9.36 -9.81
CA PHE A 253 -20.83 9.60 -10.40
C PHE A 253 -21.13 8.60 -11.52
N GLY A 254 -22.23 7.85 -11.38
CA GLY A 254 -22.64 6.84 -12.36
C GLY A 254 -21.82 5.55 -12.33
N SER A 255 -21.03 5.31 -11.27
CA SER A 255 -20.32 4.04 -11.08
C SER A 255 -21.31 2.87 -10.94
N ALA A 256 -21.20 1.89 -11.83
CA ALA A 256 -21.97 0.65 -11.73
C ALA A 256 -21.29 -0.34 -10.78
N PRO A 257 -22.03 -1.32 -10.21
CA PRO A 257 -21.44 -2.38 -9.41
C PRO A 257 -20.62 -3.34 -10.30
N GLY A 258 -19.35 -2.99 -10.50
CA GLY A 258 -18.44 -3.56 -11.52
C GLY A 258 -17.40 -2.55 -12.01
N ASP A 259 -17.58 -1.27 -11.67
CA ASP A 259 -16.63 -0.21 -11.92
C ASP A 259 -15.66 -0.06 -10.75
N LEU A 260 -14.37 0.08 -11.08
CA LEU A 260 -13.32 0.46 -10.14
C LEU A 260 -12.77 1.82 -10.52
N LEU A 261 -12.88 2.80 -9.63
CA LEU A 261 -12.19 4.07 -9.79
C LEU A 261 -10.71 3.90 -9.43
N LEU A 262 -9.83 4.16 -10.38
CA LEU A 262 -8.38 4.13 -10.19
C LEU A 262 -7.83 5.52 -9.90
N LEU A 263 -7.06 5.62 -8.82
CA LEU A 263 -6.31 6.81 -8.39
C LEU A 263 -4.81 6.50 -8.30
N THR A 264 -3.98 7.49 -8.61
CA THR A 264 -2.51 7.40 -8.49
C THR A 264 -2.06 7.83 -7.09
N GLY A 265 -1.05 7.16 -6.54
CA GLY A 265 -0.49 7.47 -5.23
C GLY A 265 0.92 8.10 -5.27
N LYS A 266 1.37 8.59 -4.12
CA LYS A 266 2.65 9.29 -3.94
C LYS A 266 3.85 8.43 -4.28
N ALA A 267 3.85 7.14 -3.92
CA ALA A 267 4.96 6.26 -4.25
C ALA A 267 5.10 6.05 -5.76
N LEU A 268 3.99 6.03 -6.50
CA LEU A 268 4.04 5.96 -7.97
C LEU A 268 4.53 7.29 -8.55
N GLY A 269 4.10 8.41 -7.98
CA GLY A 269 4.63 9.73 -8.33
C GLY A 269 6.15 9.81 -8.19
N HIS A 270 6.70 9.23 -7.11
CA HIS A 270 8.15 9.14 -6.93
C HIS A 270 8.80 8.17 -7.93
N ALA A 271 8.27 6.95 -8.07
CA ALA A 271 8.79 5.94 -9.00
C ALA A 271 8.77 6.39 -10.48
N THR A 272 7.89 7.33 -10.81
CA THR A 272 7.74 7.90 -12.17
C THR A 272 8.36 9.28 -12.31
N ALA A 273 9.16 9.73 -11.34
CA ALA A 273 9.80 11.05 -11.35
C ALA A 273 8.83 12.22 -11.59
N GLY A 274 7.61 12.13 -11.07
CA GLY A 274 6.57 13.14 -11.20
C GLY A 274 5.72 13.06 -12.48
N LEU A 275 5.99 12.12 -13.38
CA LEU A 275 5.19 11.93 -14.61
C LEU A 275 3.75 11.47 -14.30
N ARG A 276 3.54 10.79 -13.17
CA ARG A 276 2.22 10.40 -12.64
C ARG A 276 2.05 10.94 -11.23
N PRO A 277 1.66 12.21 -11.05
CA PRO A 277 1.46 12.79 -9.72
C PRO A 277 0.35 12.06 -8.96
N ALA A 278 0.40 12.11 -7.63
CA ALA A 278 -0.64 11.53 -6.79
C ALA A 278 -1.96 12.30 -6.95
N ALA A 279 -3.05 11.57 -7.10
CA ALA A 279 -4.38 12.16 -7.16
C ALA A 279 -4.79 12.66 -5.75
N LEU A 280 -5.36 13.86 -5.71
CA LEU A 280 -6.00 14.39 -4.49
C LEU A 280 -7.48 14.03 -4.53
N TYR A 281 -7.98 13.46 -3.44
CA TYR A 281 -9.38 13.08 -3.30
C TYR A 281 -9.94 13.49 -1.93
N ARG A 282 -11.27 13.56 -1.83
CA ARG A 282 -11.98 13.76 -0.57
C ARG A 282 -13.37 13.14 -0.61
N ALA A 283 -13.94 12.82 0.54
CA ALA A 283 -15.35 12.49 0.64
C ALA A 283 -16.20 13.75 0.37
N ALA A 284 -17.25 13.64 -0.44
CA ALA A 284 -18.22 14.70 -0.64
C ALA A 284 -19.06 14.86 0.63
N ALA A 285 -19.15 16.09 1.16
CA ALA A 285 -19.97 16.39 2.34
C ALA A 285 -21.48 16.47 2.02
N ASP A 286 -21.83 16.82 0.78
CA ASP A 286 -23.15 17.36 0.45
C ASP A 286 -23.98 16.48 -0.52
N TYR A 287 -23.46 15.31 -0.94
CA TYR A 287 -24.21 14.38 -1.79
C TYR A 287 -24.96 13.35 -0.94
N THR A 288 -26.07 13.76 -0.33
CA THR A 288 -27.02 12.85 0.29
C THR A 288 -28.10 12.47 -0.73
N PRO A 289 -28.23 11.20 -1.15
CA PRO A 289 -29.42 10.77 -1.86
C PRO A 289 -30.61 10.88 -0.89
N ALA A 290 -31.52 11.81 -1.18
CA ALA A 290 -32.67 12.19 -0.34
C ALA A 290 -33.70 11.05 -0.09
N THR A 291 -33.45 9.83 -0.58
CA THR A 291 -34.48 8.78 -0.67
C THR A 291 -34.13 7.46 -0.01
N THR A 292 -32.94 7.27 0.55
CA THR A 292 -32.63 6.01 1.26
C THR A 292 -31.81 6.26 2.53
N ASN A 293 -32.36 5.84 3.68
CA ASN A 293 -31.64 5.64 4.95
C ASN A 293 -30.53 4.55 4.87
N ALA A 294 -30.08 4.22 3.67
CA ALA A 294 -29.05 3.24 3.41
C ALA A 294 -27.69 3.95 3.48
N GLY A 295 -26.88 3.64 4.49
CA GLY A 295 -25.50 4.09 4.55
C GLY A 295 -24.69 3.69 3.31
N ARG A 296 -23.53 4.35 3.11
CA ARG A 296 -22.61 4.13 1.99
C ARG A 296 -21.56 3.08 2.37
N SER A 297 -21.49 1.98 1.62
CA SER A 297 -20.41 1.00 1.68
C SER A 297 -19.37 1.26 0.59
N SER A 298 -18.10 1.20 0.96
CA SER A 298 -16.99 1.34 0.02
C SER A 298 -15.90 0.31 0.27
N LEU A 299 -15.30 -0.18 -0.82
CA LEU A 299 -14.11 -1.02 -0.83
C LEU A 299 -12.97 -0.24 -1.47
N ALA A 300 -11.83 -0.15 -0.80
CA ALA A 300 -10.64 0.50 -1.29
C ALA A 300 -9.43 -0.44 -1.22
N PHE A 301 -8.90 -0.84 -2.38
CA PHE A 301 -7.66 -1.61 -2.47
C PHE A 301 -6.48 -0.67 -2.73
N ARG A 302 -5.50 -0.68 -1.82
CA ARG A 302 -4.28 0.11 -1.91
C ARG A 302 -3.12 -0.79 -2.32
N LEU A 303 -2.63 -0.62 -3.54
CA LEU A 303 -1.43 -1.27 -4.04
C LEU A 303 -0.21 -0.58 -3.42
N MET A 304 0.43 -1.25 -2.47
CA MET A 304 1.60 -0.72 -1.76
C MET A 304 2.87 -1.35 -2.31
N PRO A 305 3.97 -0.58 -2.40
CA PRO A 305 5.26 -1.16 -2.69
C PRO A 305 5.80 -1.93 -1.47
N GLN A 306 6.65 -2.93 -1.70
CA GLN A 306 7.30 -3.70 -0.64
C GLN A 306 8.18 -2.79 0.22
N GLY A 307 8.15 -2.95 1.55
CA GLY A 307 8.88 -2.06 2.47
C GLY A 307 10.40 -2.08 2.33
N ASN A 308 10.97 -3.17 1.81
CA ASN A 308 12.39 -3.35 1.51
C ASN A 308 12.80 -2.93 0.09
N ALA A 309 11.83 -2.59 -0.78
CA ALA A 309 12.13 -2.14 -2.13
C ALA A 309 12.68 -0.71 -2.13
N ILE A 310 13.30 -0.33 -3.26
CA ILE A 310 13.88 1.00 -3.49
C ILE A 310 13.09 1.67 -4.61
N LEU A 311 12.59 2.87 -4.37
CA LEU A 311 11.98 3.71 -5.40
C LEU A 311 13.10 4.39 -6.17
N ASP A 312 13.46 3.80 -7.32
CA ASP A 312 14.50 4.31 -8.22
C ASP A 312 13.90 4.76 -9.56
N CYS A 313 14.33 5.93 -10.01
CA CYS A 313 13.93 6.51 -11.29
C CYS A 313 14.87 6.11 -12.45
N SER A 314 15.86 5.22 -12.24
CA SER A 314 16.74 4.75 -13.31
C SER A 314 15.99 4.16 -14.53
N PRO A 315 14.87 3.41 -14.40
CA PRO A 315 14.14 2.93 -15.57
C PRO A 315 13.50 4.06 -16.37
N ILE A 316 13.03 5.11 -15.68
CA ILE A 316 12.47 6.32 -16.28
C ILE A 316 13.54 7.07 -17.08
N ARG A 317 14.76 7.17 -16.52
CA ARG A 317 15.91 7.79 -17.19
C ARG A 317 16.30 7.01 -18.45
N ALA A 318 16.36 5.69 -18.33
CA ALA A 318 16.72 4.79 -19.44
C ALA A 318 15.71 4.86 -20.59
N ALA A 319 14.44 5.15 -20.29
CA ALA A 319 13.40 5.40 -21.30
C ALA A 319 13.47 6.80 -21.96
N GLY A 320 14.45 7.62 -21.57
CA GLY A 320 14.71 8.93 -22.17
C GLY A 320 13.95 10.09 -21.54
N HIS A 321 13.31 9.90 -20.39
CA HIS A 321 12.62 10.98 -19.68
C HIS A 321 13.60 11.84 -18.88
N VAL A 322 13.36 13.15 -18.85
CA VAL A 322 14.13 14.10 -18.03
C VAL A 322 13.64 14.02 -16.59
N ILE A 323 14.54 13.68 -15.67
CA ILE A 323 14.22 13.53 -14.24
C ILE A 323 14.73 14.76 -13.48
N PRO A 324 13.86 15.46 -12.73
CA PRO A 324 14.30 16.52 -11.83
C PRO A 324 15.29 16.01 -10.78
N GLN A 325 16.26 16.84 -10.39
CA GLN A 325 17.30 16.46 -9.43
C GLN A 325 16.74 16.12 -8.03
N SER A 326 15.51 16.54 -7.72
CA SER A 326 14.80 16.21 -6.49
C SER A 326 14.46 14.73 -6.35
N TYR A 327 14.42 13.97 -7.44
CA TYR A 327 14.11 12.54 -7.41
C TYR A 327 15.39 11.71 -7.26
N VAL A 328 15.70 11.39 -6.01
CA VAL A 328 16.79 10.48 -5.64
C VAL A 328 16.26 9.10 -5.25
N PRO A 329 17.06 8.04 -5.43
CA PRO A 329 16.72 6.71 -4.92
C PRO A 329 16.47 6.74 -3.41
N ILE A 330 15.32 6.24 -2.98
CA ILE A 330 14.89 6.21 -1.57
C ILE A 330 14.29 4.83 -1.26
N SER A 331 14.56 4.28 -0.07
CA SER A 331 13.89 3.03 0.34
C SER A 331 12.42 3.30 0.60
N VAL A 332 11.55 2.34 0.27
CA VAL A 332 10.11 2.46 0.52
C VAL A 332 9.82 2.69 2.00
N SER A 333 10.56 2.02 2.89
CA SER A 333 10.43 2.25 4.34
C SER A 333 10.64 3.72 4.71
N GLN A 334 11.74 4.32 4.26
CA GLN A 334 12.07 5.72 4.57
C GLN A 334 11.03 6.66 3.95
N PHE A 335 10.67 6.41 2.69
CA PHE A 335 9.66 7.21 1.99
C PHE A 335 8.31 7.19 2.71
N MET A 336 7.86 6.02 3.18
CA MET A 336 6.59 5.90 3.90
C MET A 336 6.64 6.55 5.29
N ASP A 337 7.80 6.49 5.97
CA ASP A 337 8.02 7.14 7.27
C ASP A 337 8.02 8.67 7.11
N ASP A 338 8.69 9.21 6.09
CA ASP A 338 8.70 10.65 5.78
C ASP A 338 7.28 11.16 5.48
N LEU A 339 6.51 10.41 4.68
CA LEU A 339 5.09 10.73 4.41
C LEU A 339 4.18 10.63 5.63
N SER A 340 4.60 9.91 6.69
CA SER A 340 3.85 9.86 7.94
C SER A 340 4.18 11.06 8.82
N ALA A 341 5.45 11.47 8.89
CA ALA A 341 5.87 12.65 9.64
C ALA A 341 5.27 13.95 9.09
N ASP A 342 5.16 14.09 7.77
CA ASP A 342 4.57 15.27 7.13
C ASP A 342 3.08 15.49 7.47
N GLU A 343 2.33 14.40 7.72
CA GLU A 343 0.91 14.47 8.10
C GLU A 343 0.72 14.91 9.57
N ASP A 344 1.64 14.52 10.46
CA ASP A 344 1.60 14.88 11.88
C ASP A 344 1.87 16.37 12.12
N VAL A 345 2.72 16.99 11.29
CA VAL A 345 3.04 18.44 11.37
C VAL A 345 1.82 19.32 11.02
N HIS A 346 0.97 18.88 10.11
CA HIS A 346 -0.22 19.63 9.67
C HIS A 346 -1.38 19.60 10.68
N CYS A 347 -1.33 18.73 11.70
CA CYS A 347 -2.39 18.60 12.71
C CYS A 347 -2.33 19.67 13.81
N ASN A 348 -1.22 20.43 13.93
CA ASN A 348 -0.99 21.36 15.04
C ASN A 348 -1.26 22.84 14.70
N SER A 349 -1.65 23.16 13.47
CA SER A 349 -1.78 24.55 13.00
C SER A 349 -3.21 24.87 12.56
N SER A 350 -4.14 24.93 13.51
CA SER A 350 -5.46 25.50 13.25
C SER A 350 -5.91 26.35 14.43
N ASP A 351 -5.44 27.60 14.45
CA ASP A 351 -6.15 28.77 14.98
C ASP A 351 -5.40 30.04 14.56
N ASN A 352 -5.78 30.61 13.42
CA ASN A 352 -5.98 32.05 13.27
C ASN A 352 -6.45 32.40 11.86
N ALA A 353 -7.61 33.02 11.80
CA ALA A 353 -8.21 33.56 10.59
C ALA A 353 -7.68 34.97 10.27
N PHE A 354 -7.65 35.27 8.97
CA PHE A 354 -7.63 36.60 8.33
C PHE A 354 -6.35 37.48 8.44
N ALA A 355 -5.51 37.43 7.40
CA ALA A 355 -5.21 38.59 6.51
C ALA A 355 -4.14 38.27 5.44
N GLY A 356 -4.41 38.70 4.21
CA GLY A 356 -3.49 39.17 3.16
C GLY A 356 -2.10 38.53 2.95
N TRP A 357 -1.96 37.76 1.87
CA TRP A 357 -0.77 37.55 1.02
C TRP A 357 0.64 37.72 1.64
N LYS A 358 1.34 36.59 1.84
CA LYS A 358 2.58 36.18 1.13
C LYS A 358 3.16 34.88 1.74
N SER A 359 3.92 34.18 0.89
CA SER A 359 4.71 32.95 1.08
C SER A 359 5.38 32.71 2.45
N SER A 360 5.66 31.43 2.70
CA SER A 360 6.54 30.78 3.70
C SER A 360 6.08 30.72 5.15
N ASN A 361 5.91 29.49 5.67
CA ASN A 361 6.43 29.02 6.96
C ASN A 361 6.23 27.49 7.09
N THR A 362 7.03 26.72 6.34
CA THR A 362 7.44 25.38 6.78
C THR A 362 8.80 25.56 7.44
N GLU A 363 8.88 25.30 8.74
CA GLU A 363 10.16 25.31 9.45
C GLU A 363 11.10 24.28 8.79
N PRO A 364 12.28 24.70 8.29
CA PRO A 364 13.16 23.81 7.56
C PRO A 364 13.69 22.71 8.49
N SER A 365 13.63 21.45 8.06
CA SER A 365 14.15 20.32 8.84
C SER A 365 15.63 20.52 9.17
N LEU A 366 16.09 20.07 10.34
CA LEU A 366 17.50 20.21 10.75
C LEU A 366 18.46 19.66 9.68
N ARG A 367 18.06 18.60 8.97
CA ARG A 367 18.80 18.04 7.83
C ARG A 367 18.88 19.01 6.66
N SER A 368 17.77 19.65 6.30
CA SER A 368 17.76 20.66 5.22
C SER A 368 18.56 21.92 5.57
N VAL A 369 18.55 22.34 6.84
CA VAL A 369 19.35 23.49 7.33
C VAL A 369 20.85 23.19 7.28
N LEU A 370 21.24 21.94 7.57
CA LEU A 370 22.64 21.52 7.61
C LEU A 370 23.16 20.95 6.27
N SER A 371 22.39 21.09 5.19
CA SER A 371 22.76 20.60 3.86
C SER A 371 22.84 21.73 2.84
N ASP A 372 23.73 21.59 1.87
CA ASP A 372 23.82 22.49 0.73
C ASP A 372 22.58 22.39 -0.16
N SER A 373 21.89 23.51 -0.38
CA SER A 373 20.68 23.60 -1.21
C SER A 373 20.87 23.18 -2.68
N LEU A 374 22.10 23.17 -3.22
CA LEU A 374 22.35 22.71 -4.60
C LEU A 374 22.73 21.24 -4.68
N SER A 375 23.64 20.76 -3.83
CA SER A 375 24.12 19.38 -3.90
C SER A 375 23.37 18.41 -2.98
N GLY A 376 22.63 18.91 -2.00
CA GLY A 376 22.04 18.11 -0.92
C GLY A 376 23.07 17.50 0.03
N ALA A 377 24.36 17.82 -0.12
CA ALA A 377 25.42 17.32 0.74
C ALA A 377 25.43 18.06 2.08
N PHE A 378 25.73 17.34 3.17
CA PHE A 378 25.92 17.96 4.47
C PHE A 378 27.08 18.97 4.45
N LEU A 379 26.93 20.09 5.15
CA LEU A 379 27.87 21.21 5.20
C LEU A 379 29.15 20.91 6.02
N GLU A 380 29.77 19.75 5.82
CA GLU A 380 31.02 19.32 6.45
C GLU A 380 32.24 20.14 5.99
N ASP A 381 32.10 20.87 4.88
CA ASP A 381 33.08 21.78 4.29
C ASP A 381 32.69 23.26 4.43
N ALA A 382 31.72 23.60 5.29
CA ALA A 382 31.22 24.97 5.43
C ALA A 382 32.34 26.02 5.62
N MET A 383 32.30 27.07 4.80
CA MET A 383 33.18 28.24 4.86
C MET A 383 32.36 29.50 5.07
N LEU A 384 32.84 30.37 5.95
CA LEU A 384 32.31 31.68 6.26
C LEU A 384 32.85 32.72 5.25
N VAL A 385 31.94 33.40 4.56
CA VAL A 385 32.27 34.53 3.69
C VAL A 385 32.31 35.85 4.49
N PRO A 386 32.99 36.91 3.97
CA PRO A 386 33.17 38.17 4.71
C PRO A 386 31.88 38.83 5.20
N CYS A 387 30.76 38.61 4.50
CA CYS A 387 29.44 39.12 4.90
C CYS A 387 28.80 38.33 6.06
N GLY A 388 29.47 37.32 6.62
CA GLY A 388 28.99 36.52 7.75
C GLY A 388 28.11 35.32 7.39
N HIS A 389 27.86 35.06 6.11
CA HIS A 389 27.12 33.87 5.66
C HIS A 389 28.03 32.66 5.50
N SER A 390 27.50 31.45 5.67
CA SER A 390 28.26 30.21 5.51
C SER A 390 27.74 29.38 4.35
N PHE A 391 28.67 28.87 3.53
CA PHE A 391 28.35 28.01 2.39
C PHE A 391 29.22 26.76 2.40
N GLY A 392 28.67 25.64 1.96
CA GLY A 392 29.38 24.38 1.76
C GLY A 392 28.99 23.74 0.43
N GLY A 393 29.66 22.68 0.05
CA GLY A 393 29.38 21.90 -1.15
C GLY A 393 29.39 22.76 -2.44
N MET A 394 28.34 22.60 -3.24
CA MET A 394 28.25 23.20 -4.56
C MET A 394 27.83 24.67 -4.50
N MET A 395 27.13 25.11 -3.44
CA MET A 395 26.90 26.54 -3.19
C MET A 395 28.19 27.29 -2.87
N LEU A 396 29.09 26.69 -2.10
CA LEU A 396 30.39 27.31 -1.84
C LEU A 396 31.16 27.53 -3.15
N LYS A 397 31.20 26.51 -4.02
CA LYS A 397 31.83 26.61 -5.34
C LYS A 397 31.22 27.75 -6.18
N ARG A 398 29.89 27.84 -6.22
CA ARG A 398 29.18 28.93 -6.94
C ARG A 398 29.52 30.31 -6.37
N VAL A 399 29.55 30.47 -5.05
CA VAL A 399 29.86 31.76 -4.39
C VAL A 399 31.30 32.20 -4.68
N VAL A 400 32.25 31.25 -4.71
CA VAL A 400 33.64 31.53 -5.08
C VAL A 400 33.77 31.87 -6.58
N GLU A 401 33.07 31.15 -7.46
CA GLU A 401 33.09 31.40 -8.91
C GLU A 401 32.45 32.74 -9.29
N THR A 402 31.37 33.12 -8.62
CA THR A 402 30.64 34.38 -8.88
C THR A 402 31.21 35.58 -8.14
N GLY A 403 32.05 35.35 -7.11
CA GLY A 403 32.58 36.42 -6.25
C GLY A 403 31.52 37.16 -5.45
N ARG A 404 30.31 36.61 -5.30
CA ARG A 404 29.16 37.26 -4.67
C ARG A 404 28.39 36.32 -3.76
N CYS A 405 27.93 36.84 -2.63
CA CYS A 405 27.13 36.09 -1.68
C CYS A 405 25.70 35.87 -2.21
N THR A 406 25.23 34.63 -2.30
CA THR A 406 23.88 34.33 -2.83
C THR A 406 22.73 34.71 -1.90
N ILE A 407 23.02 35.13 -0.66
CA ILE A 407 21.99 35.51 0.34
C ILE A 407 21.82 37.03 0.42
N CYS A 408 22.91 37.79 0.41
CA CYS A 408 22.90 39.25 0.60
C CYS A 408 23.58 40.04 -0.52
N ASP A 409 24.04 39.36 -1.57
CA ASP A 409 24.74 39.92 -2.75
C ASP A 409 26.02 40.72 -2.44
N ALA A 410 26.55 40.63 -1.21
CA ALA A 410 27.82 41.23 -0.84
C ALA A 410 28.99 40.60 -1.62
N GLU A 411 29.96 41.43 -2.01
CA GLU A 411 31.17 40.96 -2.69
C GLU A 411 32.03 40.08 -1.78
N VAL A 412 32.33 38.88 -2.27
CA VAL A 412 33.22 37.94 -1.61
C VAL A 412 34.60 38.18 -2.21
N GLY A 413 35.40 38.98 -1.52
CA GLY A 413 36.77 39.28 -1.94
C GLY A 413 37.63 38.01 -2.07
N THR A 414 38.78 38.12 -2.73
CA THR A 414 39.70 37.00 -3.01
C THR A 414 40.49 36.51 -1.79
N ALA A 415 40.13 36.98 -0.58
CA ALA A 415 40.77 36.56 0.65
C ALA A 415 40.43 35.08 0.96
N PRO A 416 41.35 34.32 1.59
CA PRO A 416 41.07 32.96 1.99
C PRO A 416 39.87 32.93 2.95
N LEU A 417 38.86 32.14 2.61
CA LEU A 417 37.65 32.00 3.41
C LEU A 417 37.97 31.32 4.76
N ILE A 418 37.19 31.63 5.79
CA ILE A 418 37.39 31.09 7.14
C ILE A 418 36.51 29.84 7.30
N PRO A 419 37.00 28.69 7.78
CA PRO A 419 36.16 27.51 8.03
C PRO A 419 35.18 27.74 9.18
N ASN A 420 33.91 27.34 9.00
CA ASN A 420 32.91 27.37 10.07
C ASN A 420 32.92 26.05 10.85
N HIS A 421 33.79 25.94 11.85
CA HIS A 421 33.95 24.70 12.63
C HIS A 421 32.67 24.24 13.34
N ALA A 422 31.83 25.16 13.81
CA ALA A 422 30.59 24.82 14.49
C ALA A 422 29.58 24.16 13.53
N LEU A 423 29.39 24.76 12.35
CA LEU A 423 28.46 24.24 11.34
C LEU A 423 28.94 22.89 10.78
N ARG A 424 30.25 22.75 10.55
CA ARG A 424 30.86 21.48 10.14
C ARG A 424 30.68 20.38 11.20
N ALA A 425 30.88 20.71 12.48
CA ALA A 425 30.69 19.77 13.57
C ALA A 425 29.22 19.33 13.70
N ALA A 426 28.28 20.26 13.56
CA ALA A 426 26.85 19.97 13.58
C ALA A 426 26.43 19.08 12.40
N ALA A 427 26.82 19.45 11.17
CA ALA A 427 26.57 18.67 9.96
C ALA A 427 27.16 17.25 10.05
N GLY A 428 28.40 17.14 10.51
CA GLY A 428 29.07 15.86 10.73
C GLY A 428 28.44 15.00 11.84
N ALA A 429 27.86 15.60 12.88
CA ALA A 429 27.14 14.87 13.93
C ALA A 429 25.83 14.26 13.42
N VAL A 430 25.05 15.02 12.66
CA VAL A 430 23.81 14.53 12.04
C VAL A 430 24.11 13.44 11.03
N LYS A 431 25.10 13.64 10.15
CA LYS A 431 25.56 12.63 9.20
C LYS A 431 25.97 11.33 9.89
N ARG A 432 26.76 11.40 10.98
CA ARG A 432 27.17 10.20 11.73
C ARG A 432 26.01 9.44 12.35
N GLU A 433 24.99 10.13 12.84
CA GLU A 433 23.79 9.47 13.37
C GLU A 433 22.98 8.81 12.25
N ASP A 434 22.86 9.48 11.10
CA ASP A 434 22.20 8.91 9.91
C ASP A 434 22.95 7.68 9.39
N ASP A 435 24.28 7.77 9.27
CA ASP A 435 25.14 6.64 8.92
C ASP A 435 25.00 5.50 9.93
N ARG A 436 24.99 5.80 11.24
CA ARG A 436 24.80 4.79 12.29
C ARG A 436 23.47 4.06 12.15
N ARG A 437 22.39 4.77 11.80
CA ARG A 437 21.08 4.16 11.51
C ARG A 437 21.12 3.30 10.25
N LEU A 438 21.80 3.74 9.20
CA LEU A 438 21.98 2.97 7.95
C LEU A 438 22.78 1.68 8.17
N PHE A 439 23.91 1.77 8.89
CA PHE A 439 24.79 0.63 9.17
C PHE A 439 24.21 -0.32 10.21
N HIS A 440 23.47 0.16 11.22
CA HIS A 440 22.77 -0.69 12.17
C HIS A 440 21.72 -1.57 11.46
N ASN A 441 20.96 -0.97 10.54
CA ASN A 441 20.01 -1.71 9.71
C ASN A 441 20.70 -2.69 8.74
N ALA A 442 21.86 -2.34 8.19
CA ALA A 442 22.66 -3.24 7.37
C ALA A 442 23.27 -4.41 8.16
N ALA A 443 23.74 -4.16 9.39
CA ALA A 443 24.26 -5.19 10.31
C ALA A 443 23.16 -6.19 10.71
N LEU A 444 21.93 -5.71 10.99
CA LEU A 444 20.77 -6.56 11.24
C LEU A 444 20.35 -7.40 10.00
N ARG A 445 20.69 -6.95 8.78
CA ARG A 445 20.47 -7.73 7.54
C ARG A 445 21.58 -8.77 7.32
N LYS A 446 22.84 -8.42 7.60
CA LYS A 446 23.96 -9.37 7.58
C LYS A 446 23.73 -10.50 8.59
N GLN A 447 23.34 -10.16 9.82
CA GLN A 447 23.03 -11.16 10.84
C GLN A 447 21.85 -12.08 10.43
N ARG A 448 20.84 -11.56 9.72
CA ARG A 448 19.72 -12.38 9.19
C ARG A 448 20.14 -13.27 8.01
N ARG A 449 21.07 -12.83 7.16
CA ARG A 449 21.67 -13.67 6.09
C ARG A 449 22.59 -14.75 6.66
N ASP A 450 23.46 -14.39 7.60
CA ASP A 450 24.39 -15.33 8.25
C ASP A 450 23.64 -16.40 9.07
N VAL A 451 22.47 -16.05 9.66
CA VAL A 451 21.58 -17.03 10.33
C VAL A 451 20.87 -17.95 9.32
N GLY A 452 20.61 -17.49 8.10
CA GLY A 452 20.06 -18.30 7.01
C GLY A 452 21.07 -19.32 6.45
N ASP A 453 22.33 -18.93 6.32
CA ASP A 453 23.40 -19.79 5.79
C ASP A 453 23.89 -20.82 6.83
N ARG A 454 23.75 -20.53 8.13
CA ARG A 454 24.19 -21.43 9.22
C ARG A 454 23.26 -22.63 9.45
N TRP A 455 22.13 -22.73 8.75
CA TRP A 455 21.29 -23.93 8.75
C TRP A 455 21.66 -24.95 7.66
N VAL A 456 22.62 -24.62 6.78
CA VAL A 456 23.06 -25.53 5.71
C VAL A 456 24.39 -26.23 6.01
N ASN A 457 25.23 -25.69 6.91
CA ASN A 457 26.45 -26.39 7.33
C ASN A 457 26.62 -26.33 8.85
N GLY A 458 26.60 -27.50 9.47
CA GLY A 458 26.91 -27.66 10.88
C GLY A 458 28.39 -27.46 11.12
N ASP A 459 28.74 -26.47 11.93
CA ASP A 459 29.88 -26.58 12.84
C ASP A 459 29.70 -25.68 14.07
N VAL A 460 30.14 -26.23 15.20
CA VAL A 460 30.17 -25.65 16.53
C VAL A 460 31.37 -24.71 16.62
N SER A 461 31.14 -23.47 17.09
CA SER A 461 32.10 -22.80 17.96
C SER A 461 31.41 -21.69 18.76
N SER A 462 31.77 -21.69 20.04
CA SER A 462 31.31 -20.82 21.11
C SER A 462 32.20 -19.58 21.14
N GLU A 463 31.64 -18.38 21.32
CA GLU A 463 32.11 -17.46 22.36
C GLU A 463 31.17 -16.27 22.57
N ASN A 464 31.08 -15.91 23.84
CA ASN A 464 30.33 -14.89 24.55
C ASN A 464 29.80 -13.65 23.80
N GLY A 465 28.51 -13.37 24.06
CA GLY A 465 27.91 -12.05 23.85
C GLY A 465 26.52 -11.98 24.48
N SER A 466 26.48 -11.69 25.78
CA SER A 466 25.31 -11.52 26.67
C SER A 466 24.01 -11.09 25.96
N GLN A 467 23.10 -12.04 25.72
CA GLN A 467 21.70 -11.78 25.39
C GLN A 467 20.83 -12.51 26.41
N ARG A 468 19.87 -11.79 26.97
CA ARG A 468 18.86 -12.29 27.91
C ARG A 468 18.09 -13.46 27.27
N CYS A 469 18.63 -14.66 27.38
CA CYS A 469 18.01 -15.88 26.93
C CYS A 469 17.01 -16.32 27.99
N VAL A 470 15.80 -16.67 27.57
CA VAL A 470 14.83 -17.39 28.40
C VAL A 470 15.54 -18.66 28.89
N GLN A 471 15.88 -18.72 30.18
CA GLN A 471 16.64 -19.84 30.73
C GLN A 471 15.73 -21.08 30.75
N TYR A 472 16.02 -22.02 29.85
CA TYR A 472 15.32 -23.29 29.75
C TYR A 472 15.83 -24.25 30.84
N PRO A 473 14.99 -24.68 31.81
CA PRO A 473 15.46 -25.40 33.00
C PRO A 473 15.90 -26.85 32.74
N PHE A 474 15.62 -27.39 31.56
CA PHE A 474 15.97 -28.75 31.16
C PHE A 474 16.63 -28.81 29.77
N SER A 475 17.60 -29.70 29.61
CA SER A 475 18.38 -29.92 28.40
C SER A 475 17.78 -31.01 27.49
N VAL A 476 18.10 -30.98 26.20
CA VAL A 476 17.77 -32.08 25.28
C VAL A 476 18.54 -33.34 25.73
N ASN A 477 17.88 -34.49 25.67
CA ASN A 477 18.29 -35.79 26.22
C ASN A 477 18.33 -35.91 27.76
N GLU A 478 17.81 -34.92 28.49
CA GLU A 478 17.64 -35.03 29.95
C GLU A 478 16.43 -35.90 30.30
N LYS A 479 16.61 -36.82 31.27
CA LYS A 479 15.54 -37.66 31.81
C LYS A 479 14.77 -36.88 32.88
N VAL A 480 13.47 -36.73 32.68
CA VAL A 480 12.57 -35.96 33.55
C VAL A 480 11.38 -36.80 34.00
N LEU A 481 10.84 -36.47 35.17
CA LEU A 481 9.59 -37.05 35.66
C LEU A 481 8.43 -36.11 35.36
N ILE A 482 7.35 -36.62 34.75
CA ILE A 482 6.15 -35.82 34.49
C ILE A 482 5.31 -35.79 35.76
N ARG A 483 5.29 -34.66 36.49
CA ARG A 483 4.42 -34.44 37.67
C ARG A 483 3.04 -33.88 37.31
N GLY A 484 2.91 -33.32 36.11
CA GLY A 484 1.66 -32.75 35.61
C GLY A 484 1.31 -31.37 36.18
N ASN A 485 0.31 -30.76 35.54
CA ASN A 485 -0.34 -29.50 35.93
C ASN A 485 -1.85 -29.63 35.62
N ARG A 486 -2.68 -28.60 35.87
CA ARG A 486 -4.13 -28.62 35.57
C ARG A 486 -4.49 -28.92 34.09
N ARG A 487 -3.52 -28.90 33.17
CA ARG A 487 -3.70 -29.14 31.73
C ARG A 487 -2.94 -30.38 31.24
N THR A 488 -2.29 -31.13 32.13
CA THR A 488 -1.57 -32.35 31.77
C THR A 488 -2.50 -33.54 31.96
N PRO A 489 -2.75 -34.36 30.93
CA PRO A 489 -3.56 -35.56 31.07
C PRO A 489 -2.99 -36.52 32.11
N ASP A 490 -3.85 -37.03 33.00
CA ASP A 490 -3.44 -37.92 34.11
C ASP A 490 -2.70 -39.17 33.64
N LYS A 491 -3.00 -39.66 32.43
CA LYS A 491 -2.31 -40.78 31.78
C LYS A 491 -0.79 -40.62 31.61
N PHE A 492 -0.28 -39.40 31.74
CA PHE A 492 1.14 -39.08 31.60
C PHE A 492 1.80 -38.69 32.93
N VAL A 493 1.01 -38.43 33.98
CA VAL A 493 1.51 -38.06 35.29
C VAL A 493 2.14 -39.29 35.96
N GLY A 494 3.31 -39.11 36.58
CA GLY A 494 4.10 -40.18 37.22
C GLY A 494 5.07 -40.91 36.28
N LYS A 495 4.99 -40.68 34.95
CA LYS A 495 5.84 -41.37 33.98
C LYS A 495 7.19 -40.68 33.78
N LYS A 496 8.23 -41.48 33.52
CA LYS A 496 9.55 -41.00 33.11
C LYS A 496 9.55 -40.69 31.62
N ALA A 497 10.14 -39.57 31.24
CA ALA A 497 10.27 -39.17 29.84
C ALA A 497 11.64 -38.55 29.56
N ILE A 498 12.07 -38.62 28.30
CA ILE A 498 13.31 -38.00 27.83
C ILE A 498 12.95 -36.80 26.96
N ILE A 499 13.61 -35.67 27.21
CA ILE A 499 13.42 -34.48 26.39
C ILE A 499 14.06 -34.69 25.02
N THR A 500 13.26 -34.60 23.97
CA THR A 500 13.72 -34.79 22.58
C THR A 500 13.94 -33.47 21.86
N SER A 501 13.17 -32.43 22.17
CA SER A 501 13.37 -31.09 21.61
C SER A 501 12.79 -30.02 22.53
N GLN A 502 13.38 -28.83 22.50
CA GLN A 502 12.87 -27.65 23.18
C GLN A 502 12.08 -26.81 22.17
N SER A 503 10.86 -26.44 22.52
CA SER A 503 10.00 -25.55 21.74
C SER A 503 9.96 -24.16 22.37
N LEU A 504 9.51 -23.16 21.60
CA LEU A 504 9.33 -21.79 22.08
C LEU A 504 8.39 -21.73 23.30
N ASN A 505 8.58 -20.71 24.14
CA ASN A 505 7.72 -20.41 25.30
C ASN A 505 7.70 -21.49 26.40
N GLY A 506 8.82 -22.21 26.59
CA GLY A 506 8.98 -23.18 27.68
C GLY A 506 8.19 -24.49 27.49
N TRP A 507 7.90 -24.86 26.24
CA TRP A 507 7.32 -26.15 25.88
C TRP A 507 8.41 -27.15 25.48
N TYR A 508 8.22 -28.42 25.82
CA TYR A 508 9.15 -29.49 25.50
C TYR A 508 8.42 -30.64 24.82
N LEU A 509 9.02 -31.19 23.77
CA LEU A 509 8.61 -32.48 23.23
C LEU A 509 9.36 -33.56 24.00
N VAL A 510 8.63 -34.43 24.66
CA VAL A 510 9.20 -35.52 25.46
C VAL A 510 8.75 -36.86 24.92
N ASN A 511 9.64 -37.84 25.00
CA ASN A 511 9.36 -39.23 24.68
C ASN A 511 9.20 -40.00 25.97
N ILE A 512 8.03 -40.61 26.19
CA ILE A 512 7.73 -41.36 27.40
C ILE A 512 8.51 -42.68 27.37
N CYS A 513 9.33 -42.94 28.38
CA CYS A 513 10.23 -44.10 28.40
C CYS A 513 9.49 -45.45 28.38
N GLU A 514 8.28 -45.50 28.96
CA GLU A 514 7.49 -46.73 29.09
C GLU A 514 6.68 -47.07 27.84
N SER A 515 6.15 -46.06 27.13
CA SER A 515 5.25 -46.26 25.99
C SER A 515 5.85 -45.85 24.65
N GLY A 516 6.98 -45.13 24.62
CA GLY A 516 7.55 -44.57 23.39
C GLY A 516 6.70 -43.45 22.76
N GLU A 517 5.65 -43.00 23.44
CA GLU A 517 4.74 -41.97 22.95
C GLU A 517 5.39 -40.57 23.08
N LYS A 518 5.32 -39.79 22.00
CA LYS A 518 5.84 -38.42 21.96
C LYS A 518 4.75 -37.42 22.33
N VAL A 519 4.95 -36.67 23.40
CA VAL A 519 3.98 -35.69 23.92
C VAL A 519 4.62 -34.32 24.12
N ARG A 520 3.87 -33.25 23.82
CA ARG A 520 4.29 -31.87 24.08
C ARG A 520 3.74 -31.40 25.41
N LEU A 521 4.61 -31.07 26.36
CA LEU A 521 4.24 -30.59 27.69
C LEU A 521 5.08 -29.37 28.10
N GLN A 522 4.52 -28.52 28.95
CA GLN A 522 5.19 -27.31 29.42
C GLN A 522 6.21 -27.63 30.52
N TYR A 523 7.25 -26.82 30.65
CA TYR A 523 8.36 -27.03 31.60
C TYR A 523 7.90 -27.26 33.05
N ARG A 524 6.80 -26.62 33.46
CA ARG A 524 6.21 -26.73 34.81
C ARG A 524 5.61 -28.10 35.10
N SER A 525 5.37 -28.91 34.08
CA SER A 525 4.87 -30.29 34.23
C SER A 525 5.98 -31.29 34.56
N PHE A 526 7.25 -30.87 34.59
CA PHE A 526 8.39 -31.75 34.79
C PHE A 526 9.14 -31.49 36.09
N THR A 527 9.82 -32.52 36.60
CA THR A 527 10.77 -32.41 37.71
C THR A 527 12.04 -33.18 37.36
N LYS A 528 13.20 -32.64 37.74
CA LYS A 528 14.49 -33.33 37.54
C LYS A 528 14.53 -34.59 38.38
N ILE A 529 15.02 -35.67 37.80
CA ILE A 529 15.30 -36.89 38.54
C ILE A 529 16.65 -36.66 39.24
N PRO A 530 16.73 -36.70 40.58
CA PRO A 530 18.00 -36.55 41.28
C PRO A 530 18.91 -37.74 40.96
N ASN A 531 20.14 -37.45 40.53
CA ASN A 531 21.19 -38.47 40.39
C ASN A 531 21.72 -38.80 41.78
N SER A 532 21.48 -40.02 42.28
CA SER A 532 22.28 -40.60 43.37
C SER A 532 23.37 -41.49 42.77
N PRO A 533 24.65 -41.38 43.19
CA PRO A 533 25.73 -42.19 42.65
C PRO A 533 25.63 -43.66 43.08
N PRO A 534 26.21 -44.61 42.31
CA PRO A 534 26.39 -45.98 42.75
C PRO A 534 27.56 -46.02 43.75
N ALA A 535 27.27 -46.14 45.04
CA ALA A 535 28.28 -46.51 46.03
C ALA A 535 28.46 -48.03 46.00
N ALA A 536 29.64 -48.46 45.60
CA ALA A 536 30.09 -49.83 45.67
C ALA A 536 30.07 -50.34 47.12
N ILE A 537 29.41 -51.47 47.35
CA ILE A 537 29.57 -52.26 48.57
C ILE A 537 30.76 -53.18 48.32
N TYR A 538 31.93 -52.83 48.85
CA TYR A 538 32.97 -53.81 49.17
C TYR A 538 32.80 -54.21 50.64
N GLN A 539 32.78 -55.52 50.86
CA GLN A 539 32.78 -56.18 52.16
C GLN A 539 34.09 -55.89 52.91
N THR A 540 34.01 -55.66 54.24
CA THR A 540 34.92 -56.27 55.24
C THR A 540 34.35 -56.13 56.66
N THR A 541 33.85 -57.25 57.15
CA THR A 541 34.13 -57.89 58.46
C THR A 541 34.09 -57.10 59.79
N THR A 542 33.20 -57.61 60.66
CA THR A 542 33.39 -58.04 62.07
C THR A 542 33.56 -57.04 63.21
N ASP A 543 32.53 -57.08 64.08
CA ASP A 543 32.57 -57.33 65.53
C ASP A 543 32.95 -56.26 66.56
N GLN A 544 32.15 -56.35 67.64
CA GLN A 544 32.41 -56.04 69.05
C GLN A 544 32.30 -54.60 69.59
N LYS A 545 31.34 -54.49 70.52
CA LYS A 545 31.47 -54.19 71.96
C LYS A 545 30.86 -52.88 72.48
N ALA A 546 30.11 -53.11 73.56
CA ALA A 546 29.59 -52.22 74.61
C ALA A 546 28.35 -51.40 74.25
#